data_AF-A0A1W1XBG1-F1
#
_entry.id   AF-A0A1W1XBG1-F1
#
_cell.length_a   1.000
_cell.length_b   1.000
_cell.length_c   1.000
_cell.angle_alpha   90.00
_cell.angle_beta   90.00
_cell.angle_gamma   90.00
#
_symmetry.space_group_name_H-M   'P 1'
#
loop_
_entity.id
_entity.type
_entity.pdbx_description
1 polymer ?
#
loop_
_entity_poly.entity_id
_entity_poly.type
_entity_poly.pdbx_seq_one_letter_code
_entity_poly.pdbx_strand_id
1 'polypeptide(L)' 'MVYSTVGYCACGFQVWIEYLVSSDRTWTYRFFDDEHREIDRCPQCGRRLSEDLLESL' A
#
# COMPACT_ATOMS: atom_id res chain seq x y z
N MET A 1 8.30 10.23 -10.57
CA MET A 1 7.92 10.94 -9.34
C MET A 1 7.34 9.90 -8.42
N VAL A 2 7.88 9.75 -7.21
CA VAL A 2 7.37 8.79 -6.23
C VAL A 2 6.48 9.55 -5.28
N TYR A 3 5.22 9.12 -5.16
CA TYR A 3 4.32 9.63 -4.13
C TYR A 3 4.18 8.55 -3.08
N SER A 4 4.35 8.90 -1.81
CA SER A 4 4.13 7.97 -0.70
C SER A 4 2.98 8.48 0.16
N THR A 5 2.10 7.56 0.56
CA THR A 5 1.06 7.82 1.54
C THR A 5 1.03 6.68 2.55
N VAL A 6 0.40 6.94 3.70
CA VAL A 6 0.15 5.92 4.71
C VAL A 6 -1.32 5.58 4.68
N GLY A 7 -1.63 4.31 4.49
CA GLY A 7 -2.96 3.74 4.65
C GLY A 7 -3.05 2.88 5.90
N TYR A 8 -4.26 2.56 6.30
CA TYR A 8 -4.52 1.63 7.40
C TYR A 8 -5.38 0.48 6.89
N CYS A 9 -4.94 -0.74 7.15
CA CYS A 9 -5.79 -1.91 6.95
C CYS A 9 -6.99 -1.82 7.89
N ALA A 10 -8.12 -2.43 7.53
CA ALA A 10 -9.33 -2.49 8.36
C ALA A 10 -9.09 -3.12 9.76
N CYS A 11 -8.02 -3.89 9.95
CA CYS A 11 -7.64 -4.41 11.27
C CYS A 11 -6.84 -3.40 12.12
N GLY A 12 -6.58 -2.19 11.62
CA GLY A 12 -5.78 -1.15 12.26
C GLY A 12 -4.28 -1.20 11.96
N PHE A 13 -3.82 -2.17 11.16
CA PHE A 13 -2.41 -2.28 10.78
C PHE A 13 -2.01 -1.17 9.82
N GLN A 14 -0.94 -0.45 10.12
CA GLN A 14 -0.40 0.62 9.26
C GLN A 14 0.29 0.02 8.04
N VAL A 15 -0.01 0.56 6.86
CA VAL A 15 0.55 0.13 5.58
C VAL A 15 1.08 1.35 4.86
N TRP A 16 2.33 1.29 4.42
CA TRP A 16 2.93 2.31 3.58
C TRP A 16 2.62 2.00 2.12
N ILE A 17 2.16 2.99 1.37
CA ILE A 17 1.82 2.84 -0.05
C ILE A 17 2.73 3.74 -0.86
N GLU A 18 3.47 3.17 -1.80
CA GLU A 18 4.25 3.92 -2.77
C GLU A 18 3.62 3.84 -4.15
N TYR A 19 3.38 5.01 -4.75
CA TYR A 19 2.91 5.16 -6.11
C TYR A 19 4.08 5.49 -7.02
N LEU A 20 4.33 4.56 -7.94
CA LEU A 20 5.34 4.65 -8.97
C LEU A 20 4.66 4.98 -10.30
N VAL A 21 5.01 6.13 -10.88
CA VAL A 21 4.61 6.46 -12.25
C VAL A 21 5.72 6.02 -13.21
N SER A 22 5.38 5.09 -14.11
CA SER A 22 6.27 4.64 -15.19
C SER A 22 6.30 5.67 -16.34
N SER A 23 7.33 5.60 -17.19
CA SER A 23 7.47 6.52 -18.36
C SER A 23 6.29 6.44 -19.33
N ASP A 24 5.64 5.27 -19.41
CA ASP A 24 4.40 5.01 -20.15
C ASP A 24 3.13 5.56 -19.47
N ARG A 25 3.27 6.31 -18.37
CA ARG A 25 2.19 6.87 -17.55
C ARG A 25 1.31 5.82 -16.86
N THR A 26 1.76 4.57 -16.76
CA THR A 26 1.11 3.57 -15.91
C THR A 26 1.46 3.83 -14.45
N TRP A 27 0.44 3.89 -13.60
CA TRP A 27 0.60 3.94 -12.15
C TRP A 27 0.72 2.52 -11.62
N THR A 28 1.80 2.26 -10.88
CA THR A 28 1.98 1.02 -10.14
C THR A 28 2.04 1.36 -8.66
N TYR A 29 1.35 0.59 -7.83
CA TYR A 29 1.39 0.72 -6.38
C TYR A 29 2.21 -0.41 -5.77
N ARG A 30 2.91 -0.11 -4.69
CA ARG A 30 3.59 -1.08 -3.82
C ARG A 30 3.19 -0.80 -2.39
N PHE A 31 3.01 -1.88 -1.62
CA PHE A 31 2.68 -1.78 -0.21
C PHE A 31 3.84 -2.27 0.63
N PHE A 32 4.10 -1.59 1.74
CA PHE A 32 5.15 -1.92 2.67
C PHE A 32 4.62 -1.97 4.10
N ASP A 33 5.22 -2.85 4.91
CA ASP A 33 4.98 -2.88 6.36
C ASP A 33 5.85 -1.84 7.10
N ASP A 34 5.71 -1.79 8.43
CA ASP A 34 6.50 -0.91 9.31
C ASP A 34 8.02 -1.18 9.24
N GLU A 35 8.40 -2.40 8.87
CA GLU A 35 9.79 -2.81 8.68
C GLU A 35 10.28 -2.58 7.24
N HIS A 36 9.48 -1.88 6.43
CA HIS A 36 9.77 -1.52 5.05
C HIS A 36 9.91 -2.73 4.10
N ARG A 37 9.24 -3.84 4.43
CA ARG A 37 9.18 -5.03 3.58
C ARG A 37 8.00 -4.93 2.64
N GLU A 38 8.22 -5.22 1.35
CA GLU A 38 7.15 -5.25 0.36
C GLU A 38 6.17 -6.39 0.69
N ILE A 39 4.89 -6.05 0.81
CA ILE A 39 3.82 -6.98 1.19
C ILE A 39 2.65 -6.88 0.20
N ASP A 40 2.05 -8.00 -0.20
CA ASP A 40 0.78 -8.01 -0.95
C ASP A 40 -0.43 -8.24 -0.03
N ARG A 41 -0.19 -8.65 1.22
CA ARG A 41 -1.21 -8.94 2.23
C ARG A 41 -0.82 -8.35 3.57
N CYS A 42 -1.82 -7.91 4.32
CA CYS A 42 -1.62 -7.50 5.70
C CYS A 42 -1.08 -8.68 6.52
N PRO A 43 0.08 -8.54 7.19
CA PRO A 43 0.65 -9.61 8.01
C PRO A 43 -0.21 -9.95 9.22
N GLN A 44 -1.07 -9.02 9.66
CA GLN A 44 -1.88 -9.19 10.87
C GLN A 44 -3.22 -9.91 10.61
N CYS A 45 -3.91 -9.60 9.51
CA CYS A 45 -5.22 -10.19 9.19
C CYS A 45 -5.22 -11.07 7.93
N GLY A 46 -4.11 -11.15 7.20
CA GLY A 46 -3.97 -11.92 5.96
C GLY A 46 -4.76 -11.37 4.78
N ARG A 47 -5.44 -10.22 4.93
CA ARG A 47 -6.25 -9.61 3.88
C ARG A 47 -5.34 -9.06 2.78
N ARG A 48 -5.73 -9.28 1.52
CA ARG A 48 -5.03 -8.72 0.37
C ARG A 48 -5.14 -7.20 0.40
N LEU A 49 -3.99 -6.53 0.25
CA LEU A 49 -3.90 -5.08 0.17
C LEU A 49 -4.25 -4.64 -1.25
N SER A 50 -5.13 -3.66 -1.35
CA SER A 50 -5.53 -3.03 -2.60
C SER A 50 -5.70 -1.54 -2.34
N GLU A 51 -5.34 -0.69 -3.30
CA GLU A 51 -5.51 0.76 -3.23
C GLU A 51 -6.96 1.14 -2.90
N ASP A 52 -7.91 0.49 -3.57
CA ASP A 52 -9.37 0.64 -3.39
C ASP A 52 -9.85 0.35 -1.95
N LEU A 53 -9.11 -0.48 -1.21
CA LEU A 53 -9.41 -0.85 0.18
C LEU A 53 -8.80 0.12 1.21
N LEU A 54 -7.87 0.99 0.79
CA LEU A 54 -7.11 1.90 1.65
C LEU A 54 -7.57 3.36 1.50
N GLU A 55 -8.31 3.70 0.44
CA GLU A 55 -8.86 5.05 0.15
C GLU A 55 -10.22 5.37 0.83
N SER A 56 -10.53 4.86 2.02
CA SER A 56 -11.86 5.13 2.63
C SER A 56 -11.88 5.30 4.15
N LEU A 57 -11.02 6.16 4.70
CA LEU A 57 -11.24 6.75 6.03
C LEU A 57 -11.09 8.26 5.99
#